data_AF-A0A3M1IV58-F1
#
_entry.id   AF-A0A3M1IV58-F1
#
_cell.length_a   1.000
_cell.length_b   1.000
_cell.length_c   1.000
_cell.angle_alpha   90.00
_cell.angle_beta   90.00
_cell.angle_gamma   90.00
#
_symmetry.space_group_name_H-M   'P 1'
#
loop_
_entity.id
_entity.type
_entity.pdbx_description
1 polymer ?
#
loop_
_entity_poly.entity_id
_entity_poly.type
_entity_poly.pdbx_seq_one_letter_code
_entity_poly.pdbx_strand_id
1 'polypeptide(L)'
;MRIFIRPLTVLLLLAAAFGLLSVDHPPTARAALGDYITNIPQPVPVSPDTADIQQKLEAHVREMIDLGHLAPTLYFIGLEGNPVMFYATPSETIYTLSAAYPYLSGDLQAAVKTYLDNELNLYPPHQTGYFGPNAGKVSDLVGQPREYYVQNPDQSFNYWPGIEVNPSVLYALWLYSHNTGDWSYVAAHYSSLKSIFNSAKSDNQITSYPELSGVIGFARIVQHLNHTGDYTQASAFAESGFAAAANFDQFLAGARQRYPNQPANGLGYTSPVFLFHRDENHTTVVAAHFDRDVGRFLQNNSRIAVANYSNQIAQEINLWWLTDVAMTFGENAYVTPEVGWSNFMLRAYVLNDSTQTLKKFLDAPTRRGDLFYIQKLVAVIEQGAGVPSFTVNSVLYLPLIAK
;
A
#
# COMPACT_ATOMS: atom_id res chain seq x y z
N MET A 1 33.09 -21.71 55.59
CA MET A 1 31.69 -21.60 55.17
C MET A 1 31.67 -20.84 53.84
N ARG A 2 31.68 -21.55 52.71
CA ARG A 2 31.70 -20.98 51.34
C ARG A 2 30.30 -21.14 50.74
N ILE A 3 29.66 -20.03 50.41
CA ILE A 3 28.33 -19.99 49.80
C ILE A 3 28.53 -20.11 48.27
N PHE A 4 28.09 -21.23 47.70
CA PHE A 4 28.01 -21.44 46.26
C PHE A 4 26.73 -20.78 45.73
N ILE A 5 26.87 -19.64 45.04
CA ILE A 5 25.79 -19.06 44.24
C ILE A 5 25.84 -19.72 42.86
N ARG A 6 24.78 -20.42 42.47
CA ARG A 6 24.68 -21.13 41.18
C ARG A 6 24.56 -20.12 40.01
N PRO A 7 25.29 -20.30 38.91
CA PRO A 7 25.35 -19.34 37.79
C PRO A 7 24.10 -19.34 36.87
N LEU A 8 23.07 -20.14 37.15
CA LEU A 8 21.91 -20.28 36.25
C LEU A 8 20.91 -19.10 36.34
N THR A 9 20.91 -18.35 37.45
CA THR A 9 19.90 -17.29 37.67
C THR A 9 20.30 -15.95 37.03
N VAL A 10 21.59 -15.72 36.76
CA VAL A 10 22.08 -14.48 36.12
C VAL A 10 21.82 -14.49 34.61
N LEU A 11 21.76 -15.67 33.98
CA LEU A 11 21.52 -15.77 32.53
C LEU A 11 20.06 -15.45 32.13
N LEU A 12 19.08 -15.75 32.99
CA LEU A 12 17.66 -15.44 32.73
C LEU A 12 17.31 -13.96 32.92
N LEU A 13 18.03 -13.24 33.78
CA LEU A 13 17.80 -11.80 34.01
C LEU A 13 18.44 -10.91 32.94
N LEU A 14 19.50 -11.38 32.25
CA LEU A 14 20.11 -10.65 31.13
C LEU A 14 19.34 -10.81 29.80
N ALA A 15 18.62 -11.93 29.60
CA ALA A 15 17.79 -12.12 28.41
C ALA A 15 16.52 -11.26 28.40
N ALA A 16 15.97 -10.94 29.59
CA ALA A 16 14.81 -10.06 29.72
C ALA A 16 15.13 -8.57 29.46
N ALA A 17 16.38 -8.15 29.65
CA ALA A 17 16.79 -6.75 29.43
C ALA A 17 17.04 -6.39 27.96
N PHE A 18 17.13 -7.37 27.05
CA PHE A 18 17.39 -7.17 25.62
C PHE A 18 16.22 -7.53 24.69
N GLY A 19 15.01 -7.81 25.21
CA GLY A 19 13.83 -8.04 24.37
C GLY A 19 13.93 -9.22 23.41
N LEU A 20 14.86 -10.16 23.65
CA LEU A 20 15.15 -11.29 22.74
C LEU A 20 14.33 -12.56 23.02
N LEU A 21 13.40 -12.52 23.97
CA LEU A 21 12.42 -13.59 24.17
C LEU A 21 11.06 -13.13 23.67
N SER A 22 10.93 -13.02 22.34
CA SER A 22 9.63 -13.21 21.70
C SER A 22 9.21 -14.64 22.01
N VAL A 23 8.26 -14.81 22.92
CA VAL A 23 7.61 -16.10 23.12
C VAL A 23 6.89 -16.37 21.81
N ASP A 24 7.46 -17.23 20.96
CA ASP A 24 6.81 -17.70 19.74
C ASP A 24 5.45 -18.24 20.16
N HIS A 25 4.40 -17.47 19.89
CA HIS A 25 3.05 -17.97 20.02
C HIS A 25 2.98 -19.19 19.08
N PRO A 26 2.53 -20.37 19.58
CA PRO A 26 2.34 -21.52 18.71
C PRO A 26 1.48 -21.04 17.53
N PRO A 27 1.85 -21.37 16.28
CA PRO A 27 1.16 -20.83 15.12
C PRO A 27 -0.32 -21.12 15.28
N THR A 28 -1.12 -20.07 15.46
CA THR A 28 -2.58 -20.16 15.32
C THR A 28 -2.84 -20.86 13.99
N ALA A 29 -3.78 -21.82 13.99
CA ALA A 29 -4.11 -22.58 12.79
C ALA A 29 -4.18 -21.62 11.59
N ARG A 30 -3.34 -21.86 10.57
CA ARG A 30 -3.25 -20.96 9.42
C ARG A 30 -4.64 -20.81 8.82
N ALA A 31 -5.11 -19.57 8.67
CA ALA A 31 -6.34 -19.29 7.95
C ALA A 31 -6.29 -19.95 6.57
N ALA A 32 -7.42 -20.45 6.09
CA ALA A 32 -7.50 -20.98 4.74
C ALA A 32 -7.22 -19.83 3.75
N LEU A 33 -6.60 -20.12 2.60
CA LEU A 33 -6.21 -19.05 1.67
C LEU A 33 -7.43 -18.25 1.17
N GLY A 34 -8.58 -18.91 0.97
CA GLY A 34 -9.85 -18.25 0.66
C GLY A 34 -10.38 -17.30 1.75
N ASP A 35 -9.91 -17.41 2.99
CA ASP A 35 -10.29 -16.48 4.08
C ASP A 35 -9.74 -15.08 3.80
N TYR A 36 -8.57 -14.95 3.16
CA TYR A 36 -8.02 -13.63 2.81
C TYR A 36 -8.86 -12.92 1.74
N ILE A 37 -9.66 -13.66 0.97
CA ILE A 37 -10.57 -13.13 -0.04
C ILE A 37 -11.90 -12.74 0.61
N THR A 38 -12.48 -13.64 1.41
CA THR A 38 -13.86 -13.52 1.91
C THR A 38 -13.98 -12.77 3.22
N ASN A 39 -12.99 -12.88 4.12
CA ASN A 39 -13.01 -12.20 5.40
C ASN A 39 -12.43 -10.78 5.23
N ILE A 40 -13.28 -9.81 4.92
CA ILE A 40 -12.86 -8.43 4.64
C ILE A 40 -12.45 -7.71 5.95
N PRO A 41 -11.22 -7.18 6.07
CA PRO A 41 -10.80 -6.39 7.22
C PRO A 41 -11.71 -5.15 7.41
N GLN A 42 -12.43 -5.10 8.53
CA GLN A 42 -13.34 -4.00 8.83
C GLN A 42 -12.58 -2.77 9.35
N PRO A 43 -13.03 -1.55 9.03
CA PRO A 43 -12.54 -0.34 9.69
C PRO A 43 -12.72 -0.42 11.20
N VAL A 44 -11.77 0.12 11.95
CA VAL A 44 -11.86 0.16 13.42
C VAL A 44 -12.49 1.47 13.89
N PRO A 45 -13.16 1.52 15.05
CA PRO A 45 -13.58 2.79 15.62
C PRO A 45 -12.37 3.68 15.95
N VAL A 46 -12.50 4.98 15.72
CA VAL A 46 -11.50 5.96 16.19
C VAL A 46 -11.53 5.99 17.71
N SER A 47 -10.36 5.82 18.33
CA SER A 47 -10.20 5.82 19.78
C SER A 47 -9.68 7.19 20.26
N PRO A 48 -9.76 7.49 21.58
CA PRO A 48 -9.16 8.71 22.11
C PRO A 48 -7.66 8.85 21.77
N ASP A 49 -6.95 7.73 21.64
CA ASP A 49 -5.51 7.71 21.29
C ASP A 49 -5.24 8.06 19.82
N THR A 50 -6.25 8.01 18.94
CA THR A 50 -6.13 8.30 17.50
C THR A 50 -7.00 9.46 17.04
N ALA A 51 -7.71 10.14 17.93
CA ALA A 51 -8.54 11.30 17.60
C ALA A 51 -7.74 12.45 16.98
N ASP A 52 -6.53 12.71 17.46
CA ASP A 52 -5.61 13.70 16.87
C ASP A 52 -5.18 13.33 15.45
N ILE A 53 -5.04 12.04 15.16
CA ILE A 53 -4.67 11.52 13.84
C ILE A 53 -5.85 11.62 12.88
N GLN A 54 -7.07 11.32 13.34
CA GLN A 54 -8.28 11.54 12.56
C GLN A 54 -8.42 13.01 12.14
N GLN A 55 -8.19 13.95 13.06
CA GLN A 55 -8.25 15.39 12.73
C GLN A 55 -7.23 15.77 11.65
N LYS A 56 -6.00 15.25 11.72
CA LYS A 56 -4.98 15.45 10.67
C LYS A 56 -5.41 14.83 9.34
N LEU A 57 -5.98 13.63 9.37
CA LEU A 57 -6.50 12.95 8.19
C LEU A 57 -7.57 13.80 7.50
N GLU A 58 -8.57 14.26 8.25
CA GLU A 58 -9.63 15.11 7.70
C GLU A 58 -9.09 16.42 7.13
N ALA A 59 -8.11 17.05 7.79
CA ALA A 59 -7.50 18.28 7.30
C ALA A 59 -6.82 18.10 5.93
N HIS A 60 -6.01 17.04 5.76
CA HIS A 60 -5.32 16.79 4.49
C HIS A 60 -6.24 16.28 3.38
N VAL A 61 -7.25 15.48 3.74
CA VAL A 61 -8.27 15.06 2.76
C VAL A 61 -9.07 16.26 2.28
N ARG A 62 -9.47 17.17 3.18
CA ARG A 62 -10.18 18.40 2.83
C ARG A 62 -9.33 19.31 1.95
N GLU A 63 -8.07 19.55 2.33
CA GLU A 63 -7.12 20.31 1.51
C GLU A 63 -7.00 19.75 0.10
N MET A 64 -6.86 18.42 -0.02
CA MET A 64 -6.74 17.75 -1.31
C MET A 64 -7.98 17.96 -2.18
N ILE A 65 -9.19 17.71 -1.67
CA ILE A 65 -10.41 17.81 -2.49
C ILE A 65 -10.80 19.26 -2.81
N ASP A 66 -10.49 20.22 -1.92
CA ASP A 66 -10.77 21.64 -2.13
C ASP A 66 -9.91 22.22 -3.28
N LEU A 67 -8.72 21.66 -3.52
CA LEU A 67 -7.86 22.02 -4.65
C LEU A 67 -8.35 21.45 -5.99
N GLY A 68 -9.26 20.46 -5.97
CA GLY A 68 -9.67 19.71 -7.14
C GLY A 68 -8.61 18.71 -7.61
N HIS A 69 -8.62 18.38 -8.91
CA HIS A 69 -7.67 17.44 -9.47
C HIS A 69 -6.23 17.93 -9.31
N LEU A 70 -5.39 17.12 -8.66
CA LEU A 70 -3.98 17.42 -8.40
C LEU A 70 -3.09 16.74 -9.45
N ALA A 71 -2.17 17.50 -10.03
CA ALA A 71 -1.15 16.98 -10.94
C ALA A 71 -0.27 15.94 -10.24
N PRO A 72 0.36 15.00 -10.99
CA PRO A 72 1.42 14.17 -10.45
C PRO A 72 2.53 15.03 -9.84
N THR A 73 3.21 14.51 -8.83
CA THR A 73 4.31 15.25 -8.20
C THR A 73 5.66 14.82 -8.76
N LEU A 74 6.61 15.76 -8.79
CA LEU A 74 7.96 15.54 -9.31
C LEU A 74 9.00 15.63 -8.19
N TYR A 75 9.93 14.69 -8.19
CA TYR A 75 11.13 14.69 -7.35
C TYR A 75 12.36 14.74 -8.24
N PHE A 76 13.08 15.86 -8.17
CA PHE A 76 14.32 16.05 -8.92
C PHE A 76 15.47 15.46 -8.11
N ILE A 77 15.99 14.31 -8.54
CA ILE A 77 17.05 13.59 -7.84
C ILE A 77 18.36 13.74 -8.63
N GLY A 78 19.34 14.37 -7.99
CA GLY A 78 20.71 14.55 -8.47
C GLY A 78 20.87 15.12 -9.89
N LEU A 79 21.82 14.58 -10.66
CA LEU A 79 22.30 15.18 -11.92
C LEU A 79 21.48 14.84 -13.16
N GLU A 80 20.61 13.82 -13.11
CA GLU A 80 20.07 13.18 -14.33
C GLU A 80 18.95 13.98 -15.03
N GLY A 81 18.60 15.18 -14.55
CA GLY A 81 17.73 16.14 -15.26
C GLY A 81 16.25 15.75 -15.39
N ASN A 82 15.93 14.46 -15.41
CA ASN A 82 14.57 13.93 -15.40
C ASN A 82 14.11 13.69 -13.95
N PRO A 83 12.92 14.19 -13.57
CA PRO A 83 12.38 13.92 -12.25
C PRO A 83 11.86 12.47 -12.12
N VAL A 84 11.77 11.97 -10.88
CA VAL A 84 10.93 10.82 -10.52
C VAL A 84 9.52 11.33 -10.25
N MET A 85 8.50 10.67 -10.79
CA MET A 85 7.12 11.10 -10.67
C MET A 85 6.32 10.19 -9.72
N PHE A 86 5.48 10.76 -8.86
CA PHE A 86 4.60 10.00 -7.95
C PHE A 86 3.16 10.49 -8.05
N TYR A 87 2.23 9.69 -7.53
CA TYR A 87 0.79 10.00 -7.49
C TYR A 87 0.22 10.25 -8.88
N ALA A 88 0.69 9.45 -9.82
CA ALA A 88 0.53 9.70 -11.24
C ALA A 88 -0.64 8.90 -11.82
N THR A 89 -1.15 7.93 -11.07
CA THR A 89 -2.20 7.02 -11.52
C THR A 89 -3.54 7.36 -10.85
N PRO A 90 -4.67 7.24 -11.56
CA PRO A 90 -5.99 7.37 -10.95
C PRO A 90 -6.22 6.39 -9.80
N SER A 91 -5.68 5.16 -9.91
CA SER A 91 -5.86 4.11 -8.92
C SER A 91 -5.28 4.48 -7.55
N GLU A 92 -4.16 5.19 -7.49
CA GLU A 92 -3.56 5.66 -6.22
C GLU A 92 -4.48 6.65 -5.49
N THR A 93 -5.04 7.64 -6.22
CA THR A 93 -5.98 8.61 -5.66
C THR A 93 -7.25 7.92 -5.15
N ILE A 94 -7.85 7.06 -5.99
CA ILE A 94 -9.07 6.33 -5.66
C ILE A 94 -8.85 5.43 -4.44
N TYR A 95 -7.77 4.65 -4.45
CA TYR A 95 -7.43 3.77 -3.33
C TYR A 95 -7.25 4.56 -2.03
N THR A 96 -6.45 5.63 -2.06
CA THR A 96 -6.09 6.40 -0.88
C THR A 96 -7.32 7.02 -0.21
N LEU A 97 -8.15 7.71 -1.00
CA LEU A 97 -9.35 8.36 -0.46
C LEU A 97 -10.41 7.34 -0.06
N SER A 98 -10.52 6.20 -0.75
CA SER A 98 -11.42 5.11 -0.35
C SER A 98 -10.98 4.45 0.94
N ALA A 99 -9.68 4.29 1.18
CA ALA A 99 -9.14 3.76 2.43
C ALA A 99 -9.36 4.73 3.61
N ALA A 100 -9.27 6.04 3.37
CA ALA A 100 -9.54 7.08 4.35
C ALA A 100 -11.03 7.23 4.67
N TYR A 101 -11.91 6.99 3.68
CA TYR A 101 -13.35 7.26 3.74
C TYR A 101 -14.05 6.86 5.05
N PRO A 102 -13.85 5.65 5.61
CA PRO A 102 -14.56 5.23 6.84
C PRO A 102 -14.21 6.05 8.09
N TYR A 103 -13.10 6.81 8.04
CA TYR A 103 -12.57 7.58 9.16
C TYR A 103 -12.91 9.07 9.10
N LEU A 104 -13.64 9.51 8.07
CA LEU A 104 -14.00 10.90 7.86
C LEU A 104 -15.36 11.21 8.49
N SER A 105 -15.55 12.45 8.92
CA SER A 105 -16.85 13.01 9.28
C SER A 105 -17.86 12.88 8.13
N GLY A 106 -19.16 12.75 8.44
CA GLY A 106 -20.20 12.48 7.44
C GLY A 106 -20.26 13.52 6.30
N ASP A 107 -20.07 14.80 6.62
CA ASP A 107 -20.03 15.86 5.60
C ASP A 107 -18.82 15.70 4.67
N LEU A 108 -17.65 15.34 5.23
CA LEU A 108 -16.44 15.11 4.45
C LEU A 108 -16.52 13.81 3.65
N GLN A 109 -17.17 12.76 4.15
CA GLN A 109 -17.50 11.56 3.38
C GLN A 109 -18.31 11.91 2.14
N ALA A 110 -19.38 12.69 2.29
CA ALA A 110 -20.20 13.12 1.15
C ALA A 110 -19.35 13.91 0.11
N ALA A 111 -18.53 14.85 0.57
CA ALA A 111 -17.64 15.63 -0.30
C ALA A 111 -16.60 14.76 -1.03
N VAL A 112 -15.96 13.82 -0.32
CA VAL A 112 -15.00 12.87 -0.90
C VAL A 112 -15.68 11.95 -1.91
N LYS A 113 -16.90 11.48 -1.64
CA LYS A 113 -17.64 10.67 -2.62
C LYS A 113 -17.88 11.47 -3.89
N THR A 114 -18.39 12.69 -3.80
CA THR A 114 -18.58 13.56 -4.97
C THR A 114 -17.26 13.81 -5.72
N TYR A 115 -16.17 14.06 -5.01
CA TYR A 115 -14.84 14.19 -5.61
C TYR A 115 -14.42 12.93 -6.37
N LEU A 116 -14.56 11.75 -5.76
CA LEU A 116 -14.21 10.47 -6.38
C LEU A 116 -15.11 10.12 -7.58
N ASP A 117 -16.41 10.41 -7.50
CA ASP A 117 -17.33 10.23 -8.63
C ASP A 117 -16.87 11.08 -9.84
N ASN A 118 -16.44 12.32 -9.60
CA ASN A 118 -15.90 13.19 -10.64
C ASN A 118 -14.58 12.68 -11.21
N GLU A 119 -13.64 12.25 -10.35
CA GLU A 119 -12.36 11.67 -10.79
C GLU A 119 -12.56 10.39 -11.61
N LEU A 120 -13.47 9.49 -11.19
CA LEU A 120 -13.81 8.26 -11.92
C LEU A 120 -14.39 8.51 -13.32
N ASN A 121 -15.12 9.62 -13.49
CA ASN A 121 -15.69 10.02 -14.76
C ASN A 121 -14.65 10.72 -15.66
N LEU A 122 -13.82 11.58 -15.08
CA LEU A 122 -12.83 12.37 -15.84
C LEU A 122 -11.59 11.55 -16.21
N TYR A 123 -11.16 10.65 -15.31
CA TYR A 123 -10.01 9.77 -15.47
C TYR A 123 -10.40 8.30 -15.18
N PRO A 124 -11.18 7.66 -16.07
CA PRO A 124 -11.66 6.29 -15.85
C PRO A 124 -10.49 5.34 -15.60
N PRO A 125 -10.32 4.80 -14.38
CA PRO A 125 -9.07 4.13 -13.99
C PRO A 125 -8.88 2.78 -14.71
N HIS A 126 -9.95 2.25 -15.33
CA HIS A 126 -9.89 1.06 -16.18
C HIS A 126 -9.39 1.34 -17.61
N GLN A 127 -9.15 2.60 -17.96
CA GLN A 127 -8.65 3.06 -19.27
C GLN A 127 -7.45 4.00 -19.14
N THR A 128 -7.36 4.72 -18.03
CA THR A 128 -6.32 5.69 -17.75
C THR A 128 -5.28 5.08 -16.81
N GLY A 129 -4.15 4.63 -17.37
CA GLY A 129 -3.02 4.14 -16.57
C GLY A 129 -2.25 5.25 -15.84
N TYR A 130 -2.29 6.47 -16.38
CA TYR A 130 -1.55 7.64 -15.89
C TYR A 130 -2.22 8.96 -16.36
N PHE A 131 -2.11 10.04 -15.56
CA PHE A 131 -2.77 11.33 -15.80
C PHE A 131 -2.27 12.15 -17.01
N GLY A 132 -1.17 11.75 -17.66
CA GLY A 132 -0.67 12.45 -18.84
C GLY A 132 -0.02 13.81 -18.56
N PRO A 133 0.77 14.35 -19.51
CA PRO A 133 1.32 13.70 -20.70
C PRO A 133 2.57 12.86 -20.38
N ASN A 134 2.91 11.85 -21.19
CA ASN A 134 4.10 11.00 -20.92
C ASN A 134 5.43 11.73 -21.12
N ALA A 135 5.45 12.84 -21.85
CA ALA A 135 6.63 13.67 -22.02
C ALA A 135 6.17 15.11 -22.29
N GLY A 136 7.00 16.08 -21.90
CA GLY A 136 6.67 17.48 -22.05
C GLY A 136 7.39 18.33 -21.02
N LYS A 137 6.79 19.47 -20.71
CA LYS A 137 7.23 20.40 -19.68
C LYS A 137 6.33 20.29 -18.45
N VAL A 138 6.83 20.73 -17.29
CA VAL A 138 6.01 20.84 -16.07
C VAL A 138 4.72 21.63 -16.31
N SER A 139 4.76 22.67 -17.15
CA SER A 139 3.56 23.44 -17.55
C SER A 139 2.48 22.63 -18.28
N ASP A 140 2.83 21.45 -18.81
CA ASP A 140 1.93 20.59 -19.57
C ASP A 140 1.20 19.58 -18.68
N LEU A 141 1.58 19.47 -17.39
CA LEU A 141 0.89 18.60 -16.43
C LEU A 141 -0.53 19.10 -16.17
N VAL A 142 -1.47 18.16 -16.12
CA VAL A 142 -2.89 18.45 -15.84
C VAL A 142 -3.13 18.42 -14.33
N GLY A 143 -3.83 19.44 -13.81
CA GLY A 143 -4.20 19.55 -12.40
C GLY A 143 -3.43 20.63 -11.64
N GLN A 144 -3.80 20.85 -10.38
CA GLN A 144 -3.09 21.77 -9.50
C GLN A 144 -1.77 21.16 -9.01
N PRO A 145 -0.68 21.93 -8.93
CA PRO A 145 0.60 21.43 -8.45
C PRO A 145 0.51 21.04 -6.97
N ARG A 146 1.19 19.94 -6.62
CA ARG A 146 1.22 19.41 -5.25
C ARG A 146 2.31 20.10 -4.41
N GLU A 147 3.38 20.53 -5.06
CA GLU A 147 4.55 21.15 -4.46
C GLU A 147 4.18 22.43 -3.72
N TYR A 148 4.79 22.66 -2.55
CA TYR A 148 4.62 23.91 -1.78
C TYR A 148 5.41 25.09 -2.37
N TYR A 149 6.21 24.84 -3.41
CA TYR A 149 7.00 25.83 -4.12
C TYR A 149 6.58 25.88 -5.59
N VAL A 150 6.91 26.99 -6.25
CA VAL A 150 6.68 27.15 -7.68
C VAL A 150 7.74 26.36 -8.44
N GLN A 151 7.32 25.33 -9.18
CA GLN A 151 8.21 24.58 -10.05
C GLN A 151 8.60 25.42 -11.28
N ASN A 152 9.77 25.13 -11.85
CA ASN A 152 10.16 25.72 -13.13
C ASN A 152 9.21 25.20 -14.23
N PRO A 153 8.36 26.05 -14.84
CA PRO A 153 7.37 25.61 -15.81
C PRO A 153 8.02 25.05 -17.09
N ASP A 154 9.24 25.47 -17.42
CA ASP A 154 9.98 25.02 -18.61
C ASP A 154 10.80 23.75 -18.38
N GLN A 155 10.78 23.20 -17.17
CA GLN A 155 11.49 21.98 -16.85
C GLN A 155 10.89 20.81 -17.64
N SER A 156 11.71 20.17 -18.47
CA SER A 156 11.30 19.04 -19.29
C SER A 156 11.32 17.73 -18.49
N PHE A 157 10.48 16.79 -18.92
CA PHE A 157 10.47 15.40 -18.48
C PHE A 157 10.12 14.47 -19.65
N ASN A 158 10.51 13.20 -19.54
CA ASN A 158 10.15 12.16 -20.51
C ASN A 158 10.04 10.79 -19.83
N TYR A 159 8.82 10.24 -19.81
CA TYR A 159 8.39 8.97 -19.25
C TYR A 159 7.79 8.07 -20.33
N TRP A 160 8.37 8.03 -21.53
CA TRP A 160 7.89 7.14 -22.58
C TRP A 160 8.52 5.74 -22.48
N PRO A 161 7.72 4.64 -22.51
CA PRO A 161 6.26 4.61 -22.57
C PRO A 161 5.62 4.91 -21.21
N GLY A 162 4.42 5.50 -21.23
CA GLY A 162 3.67 5.81 -20.01
C GLY A 162 3.22 4.55 -19.25
N ILE A 163 2.69 4.74 -18.05
CA ILE A 163 2.16 3.64 -17.25
C ILE A 163 0.88 3.08 -17.89
N GLU A 164 0.87 1.76 -18.12
CA GLU A 164 -0.33 1.02 -18.48
C GLU A 164 -1.27 0.80 -17.28
N VAL A 165 -2.53 0.46 -17.55
CA VAL A 165 -3.49 0.14 -16.48
C VAL A 165 -3.05 -1.11 -15.73
N ASN A 166 -2.69 -0.95 -14.45
CA ASN A 166 -2.25 -2.05 -13.60
C ASN A 166 -3.43 -2.77 -12.92
N PRO A 167 -3.38 -4.10 -12.72
CA PRO A 167 -4.46 -4.86 -12.07
C PRO A 167 -4.86 -4.38 -10.67
N SER A 168 -3.98 -3.72 -9.92
CA SER A 168 -4.29 -3.13 -8.61
C SER A 168 -5.47 -2.15 -8.64
N VAL A 169 -5.80 -1.59 -9.80
CA VAL A 169 -7.03 -0.79 -10.00
C VAL A 169 -8.30 -1.52 -9.58
N LEU A 170 -8.34 -2.84 -9.75
CA LEU A 170 -9.50 -3.65 -9.40
C LEU A 170 -9.74 -3.64 -7.89
N TYR A 171 -8.68 -3.58 -7.07
CA TYR A 171 -8.80 -3.42 -5.63
C TYR A 171 -9.23 -1.99 -5.25
N ALA A 172 -8.66 -0.97 -5.89
CA ALA A 172 -9.06 0.42 -5.64
C ALA A 172 -10.56 0.65 -5.90
N LEU A 173 -11.07 0.13 -7.02
CA LEU A 173 -12.49 0.20 -7.38
C LEU A 173 -13.39 -0.62 -6.47
N TRP A 174 -12.95 -1.82 -6.07
CA TRP A 174 -13.65 -2.61 -5.06
C TRP A 174 -13.76 -1.84 -3.74
N LEU A 175 -12.65 -1.27 -3.26
CA LEU A 175 -12.60 -0.56 -1.98
C LEU A 175 -13.47 0.71 -2.00
N TYR A 176 -13.45 1.46 -3.10
CA TYR A 176 -14.38 2.57 -3.34
C TYR A 176 -15.83 2.09 -3.22
N SER A 177 -16.20 1.03 -3.95
CA SER A 177 -17.59 0.55 -3.98
C SER A 177 -18.03 0.02 -2.61
N HIS A 178 -17.13 -0.69 -1.93
CA HIS A 178 -17.38 -1.25 -0.60
C HIS A 178 -17.58 -0.16 0.46
N ASN A 179 -16.70 0.83 0.52
CA ASN A 179 -16.72 1.85 1.58
C ASN A 179 -17.76 2.95 1.33
N THR A 180 -18.07 3.29 0.08
CA THR A 180 -19.09 4.28 -0.27
C THR A 180 -20.49 3.68 -0.40
N GLY A 181 -20.58 2.36 -0.60
CA GLY A 181 -21.82 1.67 -0.96
C GLY A 181 -22.24 1.84 -2.42
N ASP A 182 -21.45 2.56 -3.24
CA ASP A 182 -21.76 2.80 -4.64
C ASP A 182 -21.12 1.75 -5.56
N TRP A 183 -21.94 0.81 -6.01
CA TRP A 183 -21.53 -0.26 -6.94
C TRP A 183 -21.85 0.05 -8.41
N SER A 184 -22.40 1.23 -8.69
CA SER A 184 -22.89 1.57 -10.03
C SER A 184 -21.76 1.62 -11.06
N TYR A 185 -20.62 2.21 -10.68
CA TYR A 185 -19.46 2.34 -11.57
C TYR A 185 -18.91 0.96 -11.97
N VAL A 186 -18.63 0.09 -10.99
CA VAL A 186 -18.07 -1.25 -11.28
C VAL A 186 -19.04 -2.14 -12.04
N ALA A 187 -20.35 -2.00 -11.78
CA ALA A 187 -21.38 -2.71 -12.55
C ALA A 187 -21.43 -2.21 -14.01
N ALA A 188 -21.41 -0.90 -14.24
CA ALA A 188 -21.45 -0.31 -15.57
C ALA A 188 -20.22 -0.64 -16.42
N HIS A 189 -19.05 -0.78 -15.77
CA HIS A 189 -17.77 -1.04 -16.45
C HIS A 189 -17.28 -2.49 -16.33
N TYR A 190 -18.16 -3.42 -15.93
CA TYR A 190 -17.81 -4.82 -15.64
C TYR A 190 -16.95 -5.49 -16.72
N SER A 191 -17.35 -5.36 -18.00
CA SER A 191 -16.63 -5.97 -19.12
C SER A 191 -15.16 -5.53 -19.22
N SER A 192 -14.88 -4.24 -18.97
CA SER A 192 -13.52 -3.71 -18.98
C SER A 192 -12.72 -4.20 -17.78
N LEU A 193 -13.33 -4.25 -16.60
CA LEU A 193 -12.68 -4.79 -15.39
C LEU A 193 -12.32 -6.27 -15.55
N LYS A 194 -13.21 -7.05 -16.16
CA LYS A 194 -12.95 -8.46 -16.51
C LYS A 194 -11.79 -8.59 -17.51
N SER A 195 -11.66 -7.67 -18.46
CA SER A 195 -10.53 -7.66 -19.40
C SER A 195 -9.19 -7.45 -18.69
N ILE A 196 -9.12 -6.54 -17.71
CA ILE A 196 -7.91 -6.31 -16.90
C ILE A 196 -7.54 -7.57 -16.11
N PHE A 197 -8.53 -8.20 -15.46
CA PHE A 197 -8.32 -9.47 -14.77
C PHE A 197 -7.82 -10.58 -15.71
N ASN A 198 -8.43 -10.73 -16.89
CA ASN A 198 -8.01 -11.74 -17.86
C ASN A 198 -6.60 -11.50 -18.38
N SER A 199 -6.19 -10.23 -18.55
CA SER A 199 -4.82 -9.86 -18.92
C SER A 199 -3.83 -10.22 -17.81
N ALA A 200 -4.15 -9.92 -16.55
CA ALA A 200 -3.31 -10.33 -15.42
C ALA A 200 -3.19 -11.86 -15.32
N LYS A 201 -4.26 -12.57 -15.64
CA LYS A 201 -4.31 -14.03 -15.61
C LYS A 201 -3.55 -14.67 -16.78
N SER A 202 -3.41 -14.02 -17.94
CA SER A 202 -2.74 -14.63 -19.09
C SER A 202 -1.26 -14.92 -18.87
N ASP A 203 -0.63 -14.20 -17.95
CA ASP A 203 0.75 -14.46 -17.50
C ASP A 203 0.84 -15.71 -16.63
N ASN A 204 -0.32 -16.26 -16.21
CA ASN A 204 -0.50 -17.48 -15.42
C ASN A 204 0.26 -17.49 -14.08
N GLN A 205 0.72 -16.33 -13.62
CA GLN A 205 1.47 -16.15 -12.39
C GLN A 205 1.17 -14.79 -11.79
N ILE A 206 1.01 -14.74 -10.47
CA ILE A 206 0.99 -13.51 -9.69
C ILE A 206 2.39 -13.30 -9.16
N THR A 207 2.98 -12.15 -9.45
CA THR A 207 4.42 -11.90 -9.26
C THR A 207 4.71 -10.66 -8.44
N SER A 208 3.68 -9.96 -7.99
CA SER A 208 3.77 -8.80 -7.11
C SER A 208 2.58 -8.75 -6.16
N TYR A 209 2.75 -8.08 -5.01
CA TYR A 209 1.65 -7.86 -4.09
C TYR A 209 0.53 -6.98 -4.69
N PRO A 210 0.82 -5.89 -5.45
CA PRO A 210 -0.22 -5.13 -6.15
C PRO A 210 -1.09 -5.95 -7.12
N GLU A 211 -0.49 -6.90 -7.86
CA GLU A 211 -1.26 -7.83 -8.70
C GLU A 211 -2.18 -8.72 -7.86
N LEU A 212 -1.67 -9.26 -6.76
CA LEU A 212 -2.46 -10.07 -5.82
C LEU A 212 -3.65 -9.28 -5.28
N SER A 213 -3.42 -8.03 -4.84
CA SER A 213 -4.48 -7.10 -4.43
C SER A 213 -5.52 -6.94 -5.53
N GLY A 214 -5.09 -6.68 -6.77
CA GLY A 214 -5.97 -6.56 -7.93
C GLY A 214 -6.89 -7.77 -8.12
N VAL A 215 -6.34 -8.98 -8.03
CA VAL A 215 -7.11 -10.23 -8.17
C VAL A 215 -8.11 -10.41 -7.01
N ILE A 216 -7.72 -10.09 -5.78
CA ILE A 216 -8.65 -10.08 -4.62
C ILE A 216 -9.79 -9.09 -4.86
N GLY A 217 -9.48 -7.88 -5.29
CA GLY A 217 -10.47 -6.84 -5.62
C GLY A 217 -11.46 -7.31 -6.66
N PHE A 218 -10.98 -7.92 -7.74
CA PHE A 218 -11.84 -8.48 -8.78
C PHE A 218 -12.74 -9.59 -8.25
N ALA A 219 -12.19 -10.55 -7.48
CA ALA A 219 -12.97 -11.62 -6.87
C ALA A 219 -14.14 -11.08 -6.05
N ARG A 220 -13.91 -10.03 -5.25
CA ARG A 220 -14.96 -9.40 -4.44
C ARG A 220 -15.97 -8.63 -5.27
N ILE A 221 -15.56 -7.96 -6.35
CA ILE A 221 -16.49 -7.31 -7.29
C ILE A 221 -17.42 -8.35 -7.92
N VAL A 222 -16.88 -9.43 -8.47
CA VAL A 222 -17.71 -10.45 -9.14
C VAL A 222 -18.58 -11.24 -8.17
N GLN A 223 -18.14 -11.38 -6.92
CA GLN A 223 -18.99 -11.90 -5.85
C GLN A 223 -20.20 -11.00 -5.60
N HIS A 224 -19.98 -9.69 -5.43
CA HIS A 224 -21.05 -8.73 -5.20
C HIS A 224 -22.05 -8.67 -6.37
N LEU A 225 -21.54 -8.70 -7.60
CA LEU A 225 -22.36 -8.67 -8.83
C LEU A 225 -23.01 -10.02 -9.17
N ASN A 226 -22.84 -11.06 -8.35
CA ASN A 226 -23.37 -12.42 -8.55
C ASN A 226 -22.87 -13.13 -9.83
N HIS A 227 -21.65 -12.81 -10.29
CA HIS A 227 -20.99 -13.51 -11.39
C HIS A 227 -20.23 -14.75 -10.86
N THR A 228 -20.96 -15.78 -10.45
CA THR A 228 -20.43 -16.97 -9.74
C THR A 228 -19.33 -17.73 -10.47
N GLY A 229 -19.40 -17.82 -11.81
CA GLY A 229 -18.37 -18.44 -12.64
C GLY A 229 -17.05 -17.68 -12.61
N ASP A 230 -17.12 -16.34 -12.65
CA ASP A 230 -15.94 -15.48 -12.60
C ASP A 230 -15.38 -15.41 -11.18
N TYR A 231 -16.23 -15.46 -10.14
CA TYR A 231 -15.82 -15.58 -8.74
C TYR A 231 -14.98 -16.84 -8.49
N THR A 232 -15.44 -17.99 -8.98
CA THR A 232 -14.70 -19.26 -8.85
C THR A 232 -13.31 -19.15 -9.48
N GLN A 233 -13.21 -18.53 -10.66
CA GLN A 233 -11.94 -18.37 -11.36
C GLN A 233 -11.00 -17.38 -10.66
N ALA A 234 -11.51 -16.22 -10.26
CA ALA A 234 -10.74 -15.19 -9.58
C ALA A 234 -10.25 -15.68 -8.21
N SER A 235 -11.09 -16.40 -7.47
CA SER A 235 -10.73 -16.95 -6.17
C SER A 235 -9.64 -18.02 -6.27
N ALA A 236 -9.76 -18.95 -7.22
CA ALA A 236 -8.72 -19.96 -7.45
C ALA A 236 -7.38 -19.33 -7.86
N PHE A 237 -7.40 -18.25 -8.65
CA PHE A 237 -6.18 -17.54 -9.05
C PHE A 237 -5.57 -16.72 -7.90
N ALA A 238 -6.40 -16.09 -7.06
CA ALA A 238 -5.92 -15.45 -5.83
C ALA A 238 -5.29 -16.47 -4.87
N GLU A 239 -5.90 -17.64 -4.68
CA GLU A 239 -5.36 -18.71 -3.83
C GLU A 239 -4.00 -19.23 -4.32
N SER A 240 -3.82 -19.39 -5.64
CA SER A 240 -2.50 -19.74 -6.19
C SER A 240 -1.49 -18.61 -6.00
N GLY A 241 -1.92 -17.35 -6.13
CA GLY A 241 -1.12 -16.18 -5.82
C GLY A 241 -0.66 -16.12 -4.37
N PHE A 242 -1.57 -16.35 -3.40
CA PHE A 242 -1.21 -16.44 -1.98
C PHE A 242 -0.21 -17.56 -1.72
N ALA A 243 -0.37 -18.74 -2.34
CA ALA A 243 0.57 -19.82 -2.18
C ALA A 243 1.99 -19.43 -2.64
N ALA A 244 2.11 -18.71 -3.76
CA ALA A 244 3.38 -18.18 -4.25
C ALA A 244 3.94 -17.04 -3.36
N ALA A 245 3.08 -16.12 -2.93
CA ALA A 245 3.42 -14.93 -2.17
C ALA A 245 3.84 -15.20 -0.72
N ALA A 246 3.62 -16.43 -0.21
CA ALA A 246 4.07 -16.86 1.11
C ALA A 246 5.61 -16.83 1.24
N ASN A 247 6.32 -16.99 0.12
CA ASN A 247 7.77 -16.78 0.07
C ASN A 247 8.09 -15.31 -0.22
N PHE A 248 8.12 -14.50 0.84
CA PHE A 248 8.39 -13.07 0.75
C PHE A 248 9.71 -12.75 0.04
N ASP A 249 10.77 -13.51 0.30
CA ASP A 249 12.09 -13.27 -0.32
C ASP A 249 12.07 -13.49 -1.84
N GLN A 250 11.25 -14.42 -2.33
CA GLN A 250 11.05 -14.64 -3.76
C GLN A 250 10.32 -13.46 -4.41
N PHE A 251 9.27 -12.93 -3.77
CA PHE A 251 8.56 -11.73 -4.26
C PHE A 251 9.47 -10.50 -4.21
N LEU A 252 10.29 -10.37 -3.17
CA LEU A 252 11.30 -9.31 -3.07
C LEU A 252 12.36 -9.44 -4.16
N ALA A 253 12.86 -10.64 -4.45
CA ALA A 253 13.80 -10.90 -5.53
C ALA A 253 13.19 -10.59 -6.91
N GLY A 254 11.95 -11.00 -7.14
CA GLY A 254 11.20 -10.68 -8.37
C GLY A 254 11.01 -9.17 -8.54
N ALA A 255 10.65 -8.46 -7.47
CA ALA A 255 10.55 -7.00 -7.49
C ALA A 255 11.90 -6.33 -7.80
N ARG A 256 13.01 -6.82 -7.21
CA ARG A 256 14.37 -6.34 -7.51
C ARG A 256 14.78 -6.61 -8.96
N GLN A 257 14.35 -7.73 -9.53
CA GLN A 257 14.63 -8.07 -10.93
C GLN A 257 13.81 -7.21 -11.89
N ARG A 258 12.53 -6.96 -11.59
CA ARG A 258 11.63 -6.14 -12.41
C ARG A 258 11.94 -4.65 -12.34
N TYR A 259 12.36 -4.20 -11.17
CA TYR A 259 12.71 -2.82 -10.90
C TYR A 259 14.18 -2.77 -10.48
N PRO A 260 15.11 -3.03 -11.43
CA PRO A 260 16.52 -3.06 -11.13
C PRO A 260 16.98 -1.63 -10.78
N ASN A 261 17.01 -1.31 -9.49
CA ASN A 261 17.84 -0.22 -9.00
C ASN A 261 19.28 -0.66 -9.23
N GLN A 262 20.06 -0.02 -10.11
CA GLN A 262 21.42 -0.46 -10.47
C GLN A 262 22.20 -1.01 -9.24
N PRO A 263 22.20 -2.34 -9.02
CA PRO A 263 22.69 -2.91 -7.76
C PRO A 263 24.12 -3.43 -7.92
N ALA A 264 24.69 -3.37 -9.12
CA ALA A 264 26.01 -3.93 -9.39
C ALA A 264 27.14 -3.25 -8.59
N ASN A 265 26.92 -2.02 -8.07
CA ASN A 265 27.99 -1.20 -7.49
C ASN A 265 27.81 -0.81 -6.00
N GLY A 266 26.84 -1.37 -5.27
CA GLY A 266 26.77 -1.22 -3.81
C GLY A 266 26.33 0.16 -3.27
N LEU A 267 25.62 0.96 -4.07
CA LEU A 267 25.06 2.27 -3.66
C LEU A 267 23.55 2.21 -3.39
N GLY A 268 23.01 1.00 -3.18
CA GLY A 268 21.62 0.63 -3.48
C GLY A 268 20.53 1.25 -2.60
N TYR A 269 19.51 1.80 -3.25
CA TYR A 269 18.19 2.01 -2.67
C TYR A 269 17.46 0.66 -2.57
N THR A 270 16.91 0.34 -1.40
CA THR A 270 16.08 -0.85 -1.22
C THR A 270 14.87 -0.80 -2.16
N SER A 271 14.80 -1.68 -3.17
CA SER A 271 13.62 -1.76 -4.05
C SER A 271 12.39 -2.14 -3.22
N PRO A 272 11.33 -1.32 -3.20
CA PRO A 272 10.12 -1.64 -2.46
C PRO A 272 9.33 -2.74 -3.16
N VAL A 273 8.89 -3.74 -2.40
CA VAL A 273 8.17 -4.93 -2.89
C VAL A 273 6.69 -4.65 -3.26
N PHE A 274 6.25 -3.40 -3.09
CA PHE A 274 4.88 -2.94 -3.32
C PHE A 274 4.73 -2.01 -4.52
N LEU A 275 5.79 -1.87 -5.32
CA LEU A 275 5.74 -1.13 -6.57
C LEU A 275 5.09 -1.98 -7.67
N PHE A 276 4.41 -1.29 -8.59
CA PHE A 276 3.92 -1.91 -9.81
C PHE A 276 4.43 -1.25 -11.10
N HIS A 277 5.16 -0.13 -11.01
CA HIS A 277 5.88 0.45 -12.13
C HIS A 277 7.12 1.22 -11.66
N ARG A 278 8.27 0.98 -12.34
CA ARG A 278 9.56 1.69 -12.25
C ARG A 278 10.46 1.19 -13.38
N ASP A 279 10.73 1.98 -14.42
CA ASP A 279 11.70 1.59 -15.47
C ASP A 279 13.18 1.62 -14.95
N GLU A 280 14.07 0.94 -15.67
CA GLU A 280 15.47 0.65 -15.31
C GLU A 280 16.36 1.92 -15.25
N ASN A 281 15.90 3.04 -15.81
CA ASN A 281 16.71 4.25 -15.99
C ASN A 281 16.60 5.29 -14.86
N HIS A 282 16.05 4.96 -13.69
CA HIS A 282 15.88 5.90 -12.54
C HIS A 282 15.05 7.18 -12.82
N THR A 283 14.62 7.43 -14.05
CA THR A 283 13.85 8.59 -14.51
C THR A 283 12.35 8.30 -14.63
N THR A 284 11.73 7.75 -13.59
CA THR A 284 10.50 6.96 -13.80
C THR A 284 9.33 7.42 -12.97
N VAL A 285 8.14 7.05 -13.45
CA VAL A 285 6.93 7.16 -12.66
C VAL A 285 6.92 6.00 -11.67
N VAL A 286 6.68 6.30 -10.40
CA VAL A 286 6.59 5.32 -9.33
C VAL A 286 5.14 5.25 -8.91
N ALA A 287 4.59 4.04 -8.98
CA ALA A 287 3.24 3.75 -8.53
C ALA A 287 3.26 2.54 -7.60
N ALA A 288 2.57 2.68 -6.47
CA ALA A 288 2.66 1.76 -5.36
C ALA A 288 1.29 1.37 -4.81
N HIS A 289 1.18 0.15 -4.29
CA HIS A 289 -0.05 -0.35 -3.68
C HIS A 289 0.24 -1.32 -2.53
N PHE A 290 -0.36 -1.06 -1.38
CA PHE A 290 -0.33 -1.94 -0.22
C PHE A 290 -1.70 -1.90 0.44
N ASP A 291 -2.31 -3.05 0.72
CA ASP A 291 -3.60 -3.12 1.39
C ASP A 291 -3.59 -4.04 2.62
N ARG A 292 -4.69 -3.98 3.40
CA ARG A 292 -4.85 -4.72 4.66
C ARG A 292 -4.86 -6.23 4.46
N ASP A 293 -5.36 -6.74 3.33
CA ASP A 293 -5.41 -8.17 3.05
C ASP A 293 -4.02 -8.73 2.84
N VAL A 294 -3.19 -8.04 2.05
CA VAL A 294 -1.77 -8.36 1.89
C VAL A 294 -1.03 -8.28 3.23
N GLY A 295 -1.25 -7.22 4.01
CA GLY A 295 -0.64 -7.07 5.34
C GLY A 295 -0.99 -8.23 6.29
N ARG A 296 -2.28 -8.57 6.39
CA ARG A 296 -2.77 -9.71 7.18
C ARG A 296 -2.21 -11.04 6.69
N PHE A 297 -2.14 -11.23 5.37
CA PHE A 297 -1.56 -12.43 4.79
C PHE A 297 -0.06 -12.58 5.16
N LEU A 298 0.71 -11.51 4.98
CA LEU A 298 2.14 -11.48 5.32
C LEU A 298 2.38 -11.69 6.81
N GLN A 299 1.52 -11.14 7.66
CA GLN A 299 1.58 -11.36 9.10
C GLN A 299 1.46 -12.83 9.47
N ASN A 300 0.55 -13.55 8.82
CA ASN A 300 0.29 -14.95 9.14
C ASN A 300 1.31 -15.91 8.52
N ASN A 301 1.96 -15.53 7.41
CA ASN A 301 2.75 -16.46 6.61
C ASN A 301 4.24 -16.10 6.49
N SER A 302 4.60 -14.82 6.61
CA SER A 302 5.94 -14.32 6.26
C SER A 302 6.48 -13.28 7.24
N ARG A 303 5.90 -13.15 8.44
CA ARG A 303 6.22 -12.09 9.41
C ARG A 303 7.72 -12.00 9.73
N ILE A 304 8.41 -13.13 9.88
CA ILE A 304 9.85 -13.15 10.19
C ILE A 304 10.67 -12.57 9.03
N ALA A 305 10.41 -13.00 7.80
CA ALA A 305 11.10 -12.48 6.61
C ALA A 305 10.85 -10.98 6.43
N VAL A 306 9.60 -10.54 6.63
CA VAL A 306 9.23 -9.13 6.61
C VAL A 306 9.95 -8.33 7.70
N ALA A 307 10.04 -8.87 8.92
CA ALA A 307 10.76 -8.22 10.02
C ALA A 307 12.25 -8.03 9.68
N ASN A 308 12.89 -9.05 9.10
CA ASN A 308 14.29 -8.97 8.67
C ASN A 308 14.48 -7.89 7.60
N TYR A 309 13.61 -7.84 6.58
CA TYR A 309 13.65 -6.81 5.55
C TYR A 309 13.42 -5.39 6.11
N SER A 310 12.41 -5.23 6.97
CA SER A 310 12.12 -3.94 7.63
C SER A 310 13.28 -3.46 8.49
N ASN A 311 13.92 -4.37 9.23
CA ASN A 311 15.10 -4.06 10.04
C ASN A 311 16.32 -3.74 9.18
N GLN A 312 16.49 -4.40 8.04
CA GLN A 312 17.55 -4.08 7.08
C GLN A 312 17.40 -2.65 6.57
N ILE A 313 16.19 -2.24 6.13
CA ILE A 313 15.92 -0.85 5.74
C ILE A 313 16.30 0.11 6.87
N ALA A 314 15.90 -0.20 8.11
CA ALA A 314 16.19 0.67 9.24
C ALA A 314 17.69 0.76 9.61
N GLN A 315 18.48 -0.27 9.29
CA GLN A 315 19.94 -0.28 9.48
C GLN A 315 20.68 0.48 8.38
N GLU A 316 20.21 0.35 7.14
CA GLU A 316 20.83 1.00 5.96
C GLU A 316 20.42 2.48 5.86
N ILE A 317 19.20 2.81 6.29
CA ILE A 317 18.60 4.14 6.22
C ILE A 317 18.06 4.52 7.60
N ASN A 318 18.92 5.07 8.46
CA ASN A 318 18.59 5.34 9.87
C ASN A 318 17.47 6.38 10.10
N LEU A 319 17.07 7.15 9.09
CA LEU A 319 15.87 8.00 9.12
C LEU A 319 14.89 7.62 8.00
N TRP A 320 14.74 6.32 7.72
CA TRP A 320 13.87 5.78 6.67
C TRP A 320 12.45 6.34 6.68
N TRP A 321 11.96 6.79 7.84
CA TRP A 321 10.61 7.31 8.01
C TRP A 321 10.46 8.76 7.53
N LEU A 322 11.56 9.50 7.41
CA LEU A 322 11.57 10.85 6.87
C LEU A 322 11.59 10.81 5.34
N THR A 323 10.75 11.64 4.75
CA THR A 323 10.69 11.84 3.30
C THR A 323 11.56 13.03 2.93
N ASP A 324 12.22 12.99 1.78
CA ASP A 324 13.02 14.12 1.27
C ASP A 324 14.24 14.48 2.14
N VAL A 325 14.86 13.47 2.76
CA VAL A 325 16.10 13.65 3.50
C VAL A 325 17.29 13.21 2.67
N ALA A 326 18.30 14.08 2.61
CA ALA A 326 19.59 13.77 2.03
C ALA A 326 20.38 12.86 2.98
N MET A 327 20.45 11.55 2.70
CA MET A 327 20.96 10.55 3.65
C MET A 327 22.09 9.65 3.17
N THR A 328 22.37 9.60 1.87
CA THR A 328 23.36 8.64 1.33
C THR A 328 24.61 9.35 0.79
N PHE A 329 25.60 8.58 0.34
CA PHE A 329 26.80 9.11 -0.32
C PHE A 329 26.55 9.16 -1.83
N GLY A 330 26.77 10.32 -2.44
CA GLY A 330 26.70 10.50 -3.89
C GLY A 330 25.76 11.64 -4.31
N GLU A 331 25.77 11.96 -5.60
CA GLU A 331 25.02 13.08 -6.18
C GLU A 331 23.49 12.87 -6.16
N ASN A 332 23.06 11.61 -5.98
CA ASN A 332 21.64 11.22 -5.93
C ASN A 332 21.16 10.96 -4.50
N ALA A 333 21.85 11.46 -3.48
CA ALA A 333 21.64 11.04 -2.10
C ALA A 333 20.30 11.47 -1.49
N TYR A 334 19.26 10.69 -1.72
CA TYR A 334 17.88 11.06 -1.41
C TYR A 334 17.07 9.81 -1.06
N VAL A 335 16.30 9.87 0.03
CA VAL A 335 15.34 8.80 0.37
C VAL A 335 13.99 9.13 -0.26
N THR A 336 13.59 8.28 -1.20
CA THR A 336 12.35 8.43 -1.94
C THR A 336 11.13 8.08 -1.07
N PRO A 337 9.97 8.74 -1.30
CA PRO A 337 8.81 8.63 -0.40
C PRO A 337 8.28 7.20 -0.25
N GLU A 338 8.41 6.38 -1.29
CA GLU A 338 7.95 4.99 -1.31
C GLU A 338 8.75 4.10 -0.35
N VAL A 339 10.00 4.43 -0.03
CA VAL A 339 10.81 3.65 0.93
C VAL A 339 10.23 3.81 2.33
N GLY A 340 10.04 5.07 2.75
CA GLY A 340 9.46 5.38 4.05
C GLY A 340 8.04 4.90 4.18
N TRP A 341 7.22 5.10 3.14
CA TRP A 341 5.86 4.57 3.07
C TRP A 341 5.83 3.04 3.15
N SER A 342 6.57 2.32 2.32
CA SER A 342 6.53 0.85 2.28
C SER A 342 6.91 0.24 3.64
N ASN A 343 7.99 0.75 4.25
CA ASN A 343 8.42 0.25 5.55
C ASN A 343 7.40 0.60 6.64
N PHE A 344 6.78 1.78 6.59
CA PHE A 344 5.72 2.16 7.52
C PHE A 344 4.51 1.20 7.44
N MET A 345 4.05 0.88 6.22
CA MET A 345 2.93 -0.03 6.01
C MET A 345 3.22 -1.46 6.50
N LEU A 346 4.45 -1.95 6.28
CA LEU A 346 4.91 -3.23 6.85
C LEU A 346 4.88 -3.23 8.38
N ARG A 347 5.41 -2.17 9.00
CA ARG A 347 5.42 -2.04 10.45
C ARG A 347 4.00 -2.01 11.02
N ALA A 348 3.10 -1.28 10.38
CA ALA A 348 1.71 -1.18 10.80
C ALA A 348 0.96 -2.51 10.64
N TYR A 349 0.91 -3.08 9.44
CA TYR A 349 0.00 -4.17 9.12
C TYR A 349 0.59 -5.58 9.21
N VAL A 350 1.92 -5.71 9.20
CA VAL A 350 2.59 -7.01 9.31
C VAL A 350 3.21 -7.20 10.69
N LEU A 351 3.96 -6.20 11.16
CA LEU A 351 4.68 -6.29 12.42
C LEU A 351 3.83 -5.93 13.64
N ASN A 352 2.66 -5.30 13.43
CA ASN A 352 1.74 -4.79 14.44
C ASN A 352 2.42 -3.81 15.41
N ASP A 353 3.20 -2.87 14.89
CA ASP A 353 3.68 -1.76 15.70
C ASP A 353 2.51 -0.99 16.28
N SER A 354 2.59 -0.66 17.57
CA SER A 354 1.51 0.07 18.25
C SER A 354 1.33 1.47 17.68
N THR A 355 0.14 2.04 17.88
CA THR A 355 -0.16 3.46 17.59
C THR A 355 0.90 4.40 18.11
N GLN A 356 1.36 4.24 19.37
CA GLN A 356 2.39 5.14 19.92
C GLN A 356 3.74 4.99 19.23
N THR A 357 4.07 3.79 18.73
CA THR A 357 5.30 3.56 17.96
C THR A 357 5.19 4.16 16.57
N LEU A 358 4.09 3.89 15.85
CA LEU A 358 3.88 4.42 14.51
C LEU A 358 3.83 5.96 14.48
N LYS A 359 3.23 6.60 15.50
CA LYS A 359 3.25 8.07 15.64
C LYS A 359 4.67 8.66 15.68
N LYS A 360 5.68 7.91 16.15
CA LYS A 360 7.08 8.37 16.16
C LYS A 360 7.73 8.34 14.78
N PHE A 361 7.24 7.47 13.90
CA PHE A 361 7.69 7.35 12.52
C PHE A 361 6.76 8.10 11.54
N LEU A 362 5.75 8.79 12.06
CA LEU A 362 4.87 9.62 11.26
C LEU A 362 5.57 10.97 11.04
N ASP A 363 6.16 11.12 9.85
CA ASP A 363 6.78 12.36 9.37
C ASP A 363 5.74 13.48 9.08
N ALA A 364 6.14 14.55 8.41
CA ALA A 364 5.25 15.54 7.81
C ALA A 364 4.88 15.17 6.36
N PRO A 365 3.75 15.67 5.83
CA PRO A 365 3.48 15.62 4.40
C PRO A 365 4.48 16.51 3.66
N THR A 366 5.07 16.02 2.57
CA THR A 366 6.03 16.82 1.80
C THR A 366 5.36 17.67 0.72
N ARG A 367 4.05 17.50 0.53
CA ARG A 367 3.27 18.17 -0.52
C ARG A 367 1.77 18.07 -0.28
N ARG A 368 1.01 18.90 -1.00
CA ARG A 368 -0.45 18.95 -0.96
C ARG A 368 -1.04 17.64 -1.49
N GLY A 369 -1.98 17.07 -0.76
CA GLY A 369 -2.58 15.78 -1.08
C GLY A 369 -1.58 14.61 -1.12
N ASP A 370 -0.51 14.64 -0.32
CA ASP A 370 0.46 13.54 -0.21
C ASP A 370 -0.26 12.21 0.12
N LEU A 371 -0.40 11.35 -0.89
CA LEU A 371 -1.19 10.13 -0.80
C LEU A 371 -0.57 9.14 0.20
N PHE A 372 0.75 9.07 0.26
CA PHE A 372 1.46 8.19 1.18
C PHE A 372 1.31 8.66 2.62
N TYR A 373 1.35 9.97 2.86
CA TYR A 373 1.09 10.50 4.19
C TYR A 373 -0.35 10.23 4.64
N ILE A 374 -1.34 10.41 3.77
CA ILE A 374 -2.74 10.06 4.05
C ILE A 374 -2.89 8.57 4.40
N GLN A 375 -2.24 7.68 3.63
CA GLN A 375 -2.26 6.24 3.94
C GLN A 375 -1.58 5.90 5.27
N LYS A 376 -0.45 6.56 5.61
CA LYS A 376 0.21 6.42 6.92
C LYS A 376 -0.72 6.85 8.07
N LEU A 377 -1.46 7.95 7.91
CA LEU A 377 -2.44 8.41 8.89
C LEU A 377 -3.55 7.38 9.12
N VAL A 378 -4.09 6.81 8.03
CA VAL A 378 -5.07 5.72 8.11
C VAL A 378 -4.48 4.56 8.93
N ALA A 379 -3.29 4.07 8.56
CA ALA A 379 -2.64 2.95 9.24
C ALA A 379 -2.44 3.18 10.75
N VAL A 380 -2.11 4.41 11.18
CA VAL A 380 -2.02 4.76 12.61
C VAL A 380 -3.38 4.67 13.30
N ILE A 381 -4.45 5.16 12.68
CA ILE A 381 -5.82 5.05 13.24
C ILE A 381 -6.18 3.58 13.46
N GLU A 382 -5.84 2.72 12.49
CA GLU A 382 -6.21 1.31 12.52
C GLU A 382 -5.55 0.51 13.64
N GLN A 383 -4.32 0.89 14.02
CA GLN A 383 -3.63 0.29 15.16
C GLN A 383 -4.15 0.81 16.52
N GLY A 384 -5.04 1.81 16.53
CA GLY A 384 -5.53 2.51 17.72
C GLY A 384 -6.59 1.76 18.53
N ALA A 385 -7.31 0.83 17.89
CA ALA A 385 -8.36 0.06 18.55
C ALA A 385 -7.83 -1.16 19.34
N GLY A 386 -6.51 -1.34 19.36
CA GLY A 386 -5.92 -2.66 19.60
C GLY A 386 -6.20 -3.55 18.39
N VAL A 387 -5.21 -4.31 17.92
CA VAL A 387 -5.43 -5.27 16.84
C VAL A 387 -6.66 -6.09 17.21
N PRO A 388 -7.74 -6.13 16.40
CA PRO A 388 -8.85 -7.01 16.67
C PRO A 388 -8.25 -8.40 16.88
N SER A 389 -8.31 -8.90 18.11
CA SER A 389 -7.91 -10.28 18.38
C SER A 389 -8.79 -11.11 17.47
N PHE A 390 -8.19 -11.69 16.42
CA PHE A 390 -8.91 -12.41 15.38
C PHE A 390 -9.60 -13.60 16.03
N THR A 391 -10.84 -13.38 16.46
CA THR A 391 -11.71 -14.44 16.89
C THR A 391 -12.16 -15.06 15.59
N VAL A 392 -11.56 -16.19 15.23
CA VAL A 392 -12.07 -17.02 14.14
C VAL A 392 -13.49 -17.37 14.55
N ASN A 393 -14.47 -16.61 14.05
CA ASN A 393 -15.86 -17.01 14.11
C ASN A 393 -15.94 -18.25 13.24
N SER A 394 -15.81 -19.42 13.86
CA SER A 394 -16.16 -20.70 13.25
C SER A 394 -17.66 -20.68 13.00
N VAL A 395 -18.08 -19.99 11.93
CA VAL A 395 -19.41 -20.12 11.39
C VAL A 395 -19.45 -21.52 10.81
N LEU A 396 -19.98 -22.45 11.60
CA LEU A 396 -20.43 -23.76 11.15
C LEU A 396 -21.38 -23.54 9.96
N TYR A 397 -20.85 -23.68 8.75
CA TYR A 397 -21.66 -23.90 7.57
C TYR A 397 -22.40 -25.24 7.78
N LEU A 398 -23.63 -25.15 8.26
CA LEU A 398 -24.58 -26.26 8.17
C LEU A 398 -24.84 -26.50 6.66
N PRO A 399 -24.58 -27.69 6.13
CA PRO A 399 -24.91 -27.98 4.74
C PRO A 399 -26.43 -27.88 4.59
N LEU A 400 -26.87 -27.08 3.62
CA LEU A 400 -28.23 -27.11 3.10
C LEU A 400 -28.46 -28.52 2.52
N ILE A 401 -29.04 -29.40 3.34
CA ILE A 401 -29.63 -30.65 2.86
C ILE A 401 -30.92 -30.26 2.14
N ALA A 402 -30.90 -30.36 0.81
CA ALA A 402 -32.07 -30.22 -0.03
C ALA A 402 -33.16 -31.23 0.39
N LYS A 403 -34.40 -30.77 0.44
CA LYS A 403 -35.60 -31.61 0.46
C LYS A 403 -36.17 -31.74 -0.94
#